data_AF-A0A1Y0RHF5-F1
#
_entry.id   AF-A0A1Y0RHF5-F1
#
_cell.length_a   1.000
_cell.length_b   1.000
_cell.length_c   1.000
_cell.angle_alpha   90.00
_cell.angle_beta   90.00
_cell.angle_gamma   90.00
#
_symmetry.space_group_name_H-M   'P 1'
#
loop_
_entity.id
_entity.type
_entity.pdbx_description
1 polymer ?
#
loop_
_entity_poly.entity_id
_entity_poly.type
_entity_poly.pdbx_seq_one_letter_code
_entity_poly.pdbx_strand_id
1 'polypeptide(L)'
;MPSIPTQISKPKLLIGEGFEEVLFFDALLSHLQITDVQVQEYKGKQALASYLRNLPKVSNYQQVISLGITRDADDSATSAFQSVCASLKSAGLPVPTKSGEIAGTSPQVSILILPDGKNSGMLEDVCLAAIETDPILQCVDNYFDCISKTTGRQPNNMAKARIRAWLSSQIEPDKRLGEAAKAGYLPWDSHAFNGLKSFLQAL
;
A
#
# COMPACT_ATOMS: atom_id res chain seq x y z
N MET A 1 -12.90 -8.56 17.66
CA MET A 1 -13.68 -8.26 16.44
C MET A 1 -12.93 -7.17 15.67
N PRO A 2 -12.64 -7.34 14.37
CA PRO A 2 -12.03 -6.25 13.61
C PRO A 2 -13.00 -5.07 13.58
N SER A 3 -12.50 -3.89 14.00
CA SER A 3 -13.28 -2.65 14.03
C SER A 3 -13.67 -2.27 12.60
N ILE A 4 -14.95 -2.36 12.30
CA ILE A 4 -15.49 -1.86 11.04
C ILE A 4 -15.30 -0.33 11.04
N PRO A 5 -14.81 0.27 9.94
CA PRO A 5 -14.77 1.72 9.77
C PRO A 5 -16.14 2.33 10.09
N THR A 6 -16.16 3.31 10.99
CA THR A 6 -17.42 3.79 11.58
C THR A 6 -18.22 4.69 10.63
N GLN A 7 -17.56 5.25 9.60
CA GLN A 7 -18.20 6.12 8.61
C GLN A 7 -17.37 6.28 7.33
N ILE A 8 -18.03 6.25 6.17
CA ILE A 8 -17.48 6.74 4.91
C ILE A 8 -17.94 8.20 4.71
N SER A 9 -17.01 9.06 4.31
CA SER A 9 -17.20 10.51 4.22
C SER A 9 -16.82 11.10 2.86
N LYS A 10 -16.20 10.31 1.99
CA LYS A 10 -15.75 10.71 0.66
C LYS A 10 -16.29 9.75 -0.40
N PRO A 11 -16.47 10.21 -1.65
CA PRO A 11 -17.05 9.40 -2.72
C PRO A 11 -16.12 8.27 -3.19
N LYS A 12 -14.80 8.39 -3.01
CA LYS A 12 -13.83 7.36 -3.39
C LYS A 12 -13.21 6.75 -2.14
N LEU A 13 -13.09 5.43 -2.12
CA LEU A 13 -12.49 4.67 -1.02
C LEU A 13 -11.26 3.93 -1.53
N LEU A 14 -10.13 4.12 -0.85
CA LEU A 14 -8.93 3.33 -1.03
C LEU A 14 -8.73 2.46 0.22
N ILE A 15 -8.52 1.16 0.05
CA ILE A 15 -8.22 0.26 1.17
C ILE A 15 -6.86 -0.41 1.01
N GLY A 16 -6.07 -0.39 2.08
CA GLY A 16 -4.74 -1.02 2.16
C GLY A 16 -4.64 -2.05 3.29
N GLU A 17 -3.56 -2.80 3.32
CA GLU A 17 -3.38 -3.92 4.24
C GLU A 17 -3.24 -3.50 5.70
N GLY A 18 -2.50 -2.42 5.96
CA GLY A 18 -2.24 -1.97 7.32
C GLY A 18 -2.12 -0.45 7.46
N PHE A 19 -2.09 -0.01 8.71
CA PHE A 19 -2.07 1.40 9.07
C PHE A 19 -0.92 2.22 8.46
N GLU A 20 0.28 1.64 8.30
CA GLU A 20 1.40 2.34 7.65
C GLU A 20 1.09 2.71 6.19
N GLU A 21 0.38 1.84 5.46
CA GLU A 21 -0.07 2.13 4.09
C GLU A 21 -1.12 3.23 4.08
N VAL A 22 -2.02 3.26 5.07
CA VAL A 22 -3.01 4.35 5.20
C VAL A 22 -2.29 5.69 5.29
N LEU A 23 -1.30 5.79 6.19
CA LEU A 23 -0.52 7.01 6.35
C LEU A 23 0.28 7.38 5.10
N PHE A 24 0.86 6.39 4.42
CA PHE A 24 1.59 6.59 3.16
C PHE A 24 0.68 7.12 2.06
N PHE A 25 -0.47 6.49 1.82
CA PHE A 25 -1.39 6.90 0.77
C PHE A 25 -2.05 8.24 1.09
N ASP A 26 -2.37 8.53 2.35
CA ASP A 26 -2.81 9.87 2.76
C ASP A 26 -1.78 10.94 2.36
N ALA A 27 -0.49 10.68 2.60
CA ALA A 27 0.59 11.61 2.26
C ALA A 27 0.73 11.79 0.74
N LEU A 28 0.69 10.69 -0.02
CA LEU A 28 0.78 10.73 -1.47
C LEU A 28 -0.44 11.42 -2.11
N LEU A 29 -1.66 11.13 -1.65
CA LEU A 29 -2.87 11.83 -2.08
C LEU A 29 -2.79 13.33 -1.80
N SER A 30 -2.26 13.72 -0.63
CA SER A 30 -2.04 15.12 -0.27
C SER A 30 -1.02 15.80 -1.20
N HIS A 31 0.09 15.12 -1.51
CA HIS A 31 1.07 15.61 -2.48
C HIS A 31 0.46 15.79 -3.89
N LEU A 32 -0.41 14.87 -4.31
CA LEU A 32 -1.13 14.92 -5.59
C LEU A 32 -2.34 15.87 -5.59
N GLN A 33 -2.66 16.50 -4.45
CA GLN A 33 -3.84 17.35 -4.26
C GLN A 33 -5.18 16.63 -4.54
N ILE A 34 -5.22 15.31 -4.33
CA ILE A 34 -6.43 14.49 -4.47
C ILE A 34 -7.15 14.48 -3.12
N THR A 35 -8.33 15.11 -3.07
CA THR A 35 -9.05 15.36 -1.80
C THR A 35 -10.31 14.52 -1.64
N ASP A 36 -10.78 13.86 -2.69
CA ASP A 36 -12.03 13.10 -2.77
C ASP A 36 -11.87 11.59 -2.48
N VAL A 37 -10.66 11.15 -2.09
CA VAL A 37 -10.34 9.77 -1.68
C VAL A 37 -10.20 9.66 -0.15
N GLN A 38 -10.89 8.71 0.45
CA GLN A 38 -10.72 8.29 1.85
C GLN A 38 -9.90 7.02 1.89
N VAL A 39 -8.88 6.95 2.76
CA VAL A 39 -8.04 5.76 2.91
C VAL A 39 -8.42 5.00 4.19
N GLN A 40 -8.49 3.68 4.14
CA GLN A 40 -8.79 2.81 5.29
C GLN A 40 -7.92 1.54 5.26
N GLU A 41 -7.66 0.94 6.43
CA GLU A 41 -6.99 -0.36 6.49
C GLU A 41 -7.99 -1.52 6.58
N TYR A 42 -7.67 -2.66 5.96
CA TYR A 42 -8.41 -3.91 6.13
C TYR A 42 -7.78 -4.89 7.13
N LYS A 43 -6.68 -4.51 7.81
CA LYS A 43 -6.03 -5.23 8.94
C LYS A 43 -5.46 -6.61 8.58
N GLY A 44 -4.66 -6.66 7.53
CA GLY A 44 -3.97 -7.87 7.09
C GLY A 44 -4.73 -8.65 6.03
N LYS A 45 -4.01 -9.33 5.14
CA LYS A 45 -4.57 -10.06 3.99
C LYS A 45 -5.69 -11.05 4.30
N GLN A 46 -5.70 -11.66 5.50
CA GLN A 46 -6.73 -12.61 5.92
C GLN A 46 -8.08 -11.93 6.24
N ALA A 47 -8.07 -10.63 6.56
CA ALA A 47 -9.26 -9.89 6.95
C ALA A 47 -9.98 -9.23 5.77
N LEU A 48 -9.34 -9.11 4.60
CA LEU A 48 -9.91 -8.47 3.40
C LEU A 48 -11.30 -9.01 3.02
N ALA A 49 -11.47 -10.34 2.96
CA ALA A 49 -12.75 -10.93 2.61
C ALA A 49 -13.87 -10.58 3.61
N SER A 50 -13.53 -10.54 4.90
CA SER A 50 -14.48 -10.14 5.95
C SER A 50 -14.79 -8.64 5.88
N TYR A 51 -13.78 -7.82 5.61
CA TYR A 51 -13.92 -6.38 5.40
C TYR A 51 -14.90 -6.10 4.25
N LEU A 52 -14.65 -6.66 3.06
CA LEU A 52 -15.48 -6.42 1.87
C LEU A 52 -16.92 -6.90 2.05
N ARG A 53 -17.16 -8.03 2.73
CA ARG A 53 -18.52 -8.49 3.04
C ARG A 53 -19.29 -7.58 4.00
N ASN A 54 -18.59 -6.82 4.84
CA ASN A 54 -19.21 -5.88 5.77
C ASN A 54 -19.22 -4.45 5.25
N LEU A 55 -18.48 -4.14 4.19
CA LEU A 55 -18.40 -2.81 3.60
C LEU A 55 -19.77 -2.23 3.22
N PRO A 56 -20.73 -2.99 2.65
CA PRO A 56 -22.08 -2.49 2.38
C PRO A 56 -22.89 -2.06 3.61
N LYS A 57 -22.48 -2.48 4.81
CA LYS A 57 -23.13 -2.13 6.07
C LYS A 57 -22.56 -0.87 6.71
N VAL A 58 -21.46 -0.34 6.17
CA VAL A 58 -20.83 0.90 6.66
C VAL A 58 -21.70 2.09 6.27
N SER A 59 -21.90 3.00 7.22
CA SER A 59 -22.65 4.25 6.98
C SER A 59 -22.08 5.00 5.78
N ASN A 60 -22.97 5.43 4.89
CA ASN A 60 -22.69 6.13 3.62
C ASN A 60 -21.98 5.31 2.54
N TYR A 61 -21.87 3.98 2.67
CA TYR A 61 -21.31 3.15 1.59
C TYR A 61 -22.02 3.35 0.24
N GLN A 62 -23.33 3.60 0.25
CA GLN A 62 -24.11 3.85 -0.97
C GLN A 62 -23.66 5.08 -1.77
N GLN A 63 -22.85 5.97 -1.17
CA GLN A 63 -22.28 7.15 -1.83
C GLN A 63 -20.92 6.86 -2.48
N VAL A 64 -20.35 5.67 -2.26
CA VAL A 64 -19.07 5.28 -2.83
C VAL A 64 -19.24 5.01 -4.32
N ILE A 65 -18.56 5.82 -5.13
CA ILE A 65 -18.54 5.69 -6.60
C ILE A 65 -17.33 4.86 -7.07
N SER A 66 -16.26 4.79 -6.27
CA SER A 66 -15.01 4.13 -6.63
C SER A 66 -14.37 3.46 -5.41
N LEU A 67 -13.89 2.23 -5.60
CA LEU A 67 -13.19 1.42 -4.62
C LEU A 67 -11.83 0.96 -5.19
N GLY A 68 -10.76 1.56 -4.67
CA GLY A 68 -9.39 1.10 -4.87
C GLY A 68 -8.98 0.12 -3.78
N ILE A 69 -8.29 -0.95 -4.17
CA ILE A 69 -7.72 -1.94 -3.24
C ILE A 69 -6.23 -2.06 -3.52
N THR A 70 -5.38 -1.82 -2.52
CA THR A 70 -3.95 -2.09 -2.60
C THR A 70 -3.61 -3.34 -1.80
N ARG A 71 -2.63 -4.12 -2.27
CA ARG A 71 -2.13 -5.28 -1.53
C ARG A 71 -0.70 -5.63 -1.95
N ASP A 72 0.15 -5.95 -0.99
CA ASP A 72 1.47 -6.48 -1.25
C ASP A 72 1.40 -7.79 -2.06
N ALA A 73 2.28 -7.95 -3.05
CA ALA A 73 2.45 -9.22 -3.75
C ALA A 73 3.07 -10.29 -2.84
N ASP A 74 3.82 -9.88 -1.80
CA ASP A 74 4.73 -10.74 -1.05
C ASP A 74 5.60 -11.53 -2.05
N ASP A 75 5.39 -12.85 -2.14
CA ASP A 75 6.13 -13.75 -3.02
C ASP A 75 5.52 -13.90 -4.43
N SER A 76 4.25 -13.51 -4.63
CA SER A 76 3.55 -13.75 -5.90
C SER A 76 2.41 -12.76 -6.15
N ALA A 77 2.63 -11.86 -7.12
CA ALA A 77 1.61 -10.91 -7.57
C ALA A 77 0.35 -11.61 -8.09
N THR A 78 0.53 -12.71 -8.82
CA THR A 78 -0.58 -13.52 -9.35
C THR A 78 -1.45 -14.09 -8.23
N SER A 79 -0.83 -14.69 -7.21
CA SER A 79 -1.56 -15.27 -6.08
C SER A 79 -2.23 -14.20 -5.22
N ALA A 80 -1.57 -13.06 -5.01
CA ALA A 80 -2.14 -11.90 -4.33
C ALA A 80 -3.37 -11.36 -5.08
N PHE A 81 -3.26 -11.15 -6.41
CA PHE A 81 -4.37 -10.71 -7.25
C PHE A 81 -5.56 -11.68 -7.20
N GLN A 82 -5.32 -12.97 -7.38
CA GLN A 82 -6.36 -14.01 -7.30
C GLN A 82 -7.05 -14.01 -5.92
N SER A 83 -6.31 -13.79 -4.84
CA SER A 83 -6.85 -13.69 -3.48
C SER A 83 -7.78 -12.48 -3.31
N VAL A 84 -7.43 -11.33 -3.88
CA VAL A 84 -8.29 -10.13 -3.89
C VAL A 84 -9.55 -10.40 -4.74
N CYS A 85 -9.41 -10.96 -5.94
CA CYS A 85 -10.53 -11.30 -6.80
C CYS A 85 -11.51 -12.28 -6.15
N ALA A 86 -11.02 -13.30 -5.45
CA ALA A 86 -11.85 -14.22 -4.68
C ALA A 86 -12.62 -13.50 -3.56
N SER A 87 -11.97 -12.55 -2.89
CA SER A 87 -12.57 -11.75 -1.82
C SER A 87 -13.69 -10.84 -2.37
N LEU A 88 -13.44 -10.14 -3.49
CA LEU A 88 -14.43 -9.33 -4.21
C LEU A 88 -15.64 -10.17 -4.66
N LYS A 89 -15.39 -11.32 -5.28
CA LYS A 89 -16.45 -12.25 -5.72
C LYS A 89 -17.31 -12.69 -4.55
N SER A 90 -16.70 -13.01 -3.40
CA SER A 90 -17.44 -13.42 -2.19
C SER A 90 -18.28 -12.29 -1.58
N ALA A 91 -17.96 -11.04 -1.87
CA ALA A 91 -18.68 -9.86 -1.42
C ALA A 91 -19.71 -9.36 -2.45
N GLY A 92 -19.82 -10.00 -3.62
CA GLY A 92 -20.71 -9.56 -4.70
C GLY A 92 -20.27 -8.26 -5.38
N LEU A 93 -18.99 -7.91 -5.29
CA LEU A 93 -18.42 -6.70 -5.90
C LEU A 93 -17.87 -6.99 -7.31
N PRO A 94 -17.79 -5.96 -8.18
CA PRO A 94 -17.10 -6.08 -9.47
C PRO A 94 -15.68 -6.62 -9.32
N VAL A 95 -15.26 -7.47 -10.27
CA VAL A 95 -13.97 -8.14 -10.25
C VAL A 95 -13.16 -7.76 -11.49
N PRO A 96 -12.10 -6.95 -11.37
CA PRO A 96 -11.17 -6.67 -12.46
C PRO A 96 -10.49 -7.94 -13.00
N THR A 97 -10.11 -7.94 -14.28
CA THR A 97 -9.38 -9.09 -14.87
C THR A 97 -7.88 -8.97 -14.69
N LYS A 98 -7.38 -7.74 -14.48
CA LYS A 98 -5.96 -7.43 -14.26
C LYS A 98 -5.76 -6.34 -13.20
N SER A 99 -4.58 -6.32 -12.58
CA SER A 99 -4.15 -5.22 -11.70
C SER A 99 -4.08 -3.90 -12.50
N GLY A 100 -4.59 -2.82 -11.92
CA GLY A 100 -4.72 -1.50 -12.54
C GLY A 100 -5.93 -1.33 -13.45
N GLU A 101 -6.71 -2.38 -13.70
CA GLU A 101 -7.96 -2.30 -14.47
C GLU A 101 -9.12 -1.86 -13.57
N ILE A 102 -10.11 -1.19 -14.18
CA ILE A 102 -11.37 -0.82 -13.53
C ILE A 102 -12.47 -1.79 -13.97
N ALA A 103 -13.26 -2.31 -13.02
CA ALA A 103 -14.45 -3.11 -13.28
C ALA A 103 -15.70 -2.48 -12.64
N GLY A 104 -16.85 -2.68 -13.28
CA GLY A 104 -18.14 -2.20 -12.78
C GLY A 104 -18.36 -0.70 -13.00
N THR A 105 -19.44 -0.19 -12.40
CA THR A 105 -19.89 1.20 -12.57
C THR A 105 -20.34 1.87 -11.26
N SER A 106 -20.81 1.10 -10.27
CA SER A 106 -21.33 1.64 -9.01
C SER A 106 -21.22 0.60 -7.86
N PRO A 107 -20.09 0.55 -7.14
CA PRO A 107 -18.87 1.31 -7.38
C PRO A 107 -18.07 0.75 -8.57
N GLN A 108 -17.26 1.60 -9.19
CA GLN A 108 -16.08 1.14 -9.94
C GLN A 108 -15.09 0.49 -8.95
N VAL A 109 -14.48 -0.62 -9.34
CA VAL A 109 -13.49 -1.33 -8.50
C VAL A 109 -12.19 -1.44 -9.27
N SER A 110 -11.08 -1.09 -8.62
CA SER A 110 -9.73 -1.33 -9.13
C SER A 110 -8.82 -1.94 -8.07
N ILE A 111 -7.87 -2.76 -8.51
CA ILE A 111 -6.91 -3.44 -7.65
C ILE A 111 -5.51 -3.03 -8.08
N LEU A 112 -4.67 -2.63 -7.14
CA LEU A 112 -3.23 -2.50 -7.34
C LEU A 112 -2.49 -3.50 -6.45
N ILE A 113 -1.88 -4.50 -7.08
CA ILE A 113 -0.93 -5.35 -6.38
C ILE A 113 0.43 -4.66 -6.40
N LEU A 114 1.04 -4.45 -5.24
CA LEU A 114 2.34 -3.81 -5.12
C LEU A 114 3.46 -4.80 -5.46
N PRO A 115 4.59 -4.36 -6.02
CA PRO A 115 4.91 -2.96 -6.33
C PRO A 115 4.25 -2.42 -7.61
N ASP A 116 3.91 -3.27 -8.59
CA ASP A 116 3.59 -2.83 -9.96
C ASP A 116 2.53 -3.68 -10.69
N GLY A 117 1.87 -4.58 -9.97
CA GLY A 117 0.87 -5.50 -10.49
C GLY A 117 1.42 -6.77 -11.13
N LYS A 118 2.76 -6.94 -11.17
CA LYS A 118 3.42 -8.02 -11.93
C LYS A 118 4.49 -8.73 -11.12
N ASN A 119 5.34 -7.99 -10.41
CA ASN A 119 6.47 -8.51 -9.67
C ASN A 119 6.10 -8.84 -8.22
N SER A 120 6.88 -9.72 -7.59
CA SER A 120 6.86 -9.91 -6.15
C SER A 120 7.33 -8.65 -5.42
N GLY A 121 6.93 -8.48 -4.17
CA GLY A 121 7.34 -7.36 -3.34
C GLY A 121 6.18 -6.68 -2.61
N MET A 122 6.48 -5.52 -2.06
CA MET A 122 5.63 -4.78 -1.15
C MET A 122 5.80 -3.26 -1.32
N LEU A 123 5.03 -2.47 -0.57
CA LEU A 123 5.19 -1.01 -0.54
C LEU A 123 6.63 -0.57 -0.25
N GLU A 124 7.32 -1.26 0.66
CA GLU A 124 8.72 -0.96 0.99
C GLU A 124 9.66 -1.09 -0.21
N ASP A 125 9.41 -2.01 -1.14
CA ASP A 125 10.21 -2.14 -2.37
C ASP A 125 10.02 -0.94 -3.30
N VAL A 126 8.79 -0.42 -3.41
CA VAL A 126 8.53 0.82 -4.17
C VAL A 126 9.29 1.99 -3.56
N CYS A 127 9.29 2.08 -2.22
CA CYS A 127 9.99 3.15 -1.52
C CYS A 127 11.51 3.03 -1.68
N LEU A 128 12.07 1.81 -1.60
CA LEU A 128 13.50 1.57 -1.82
C LEU A 128 13.92 1.90 -3.25
N ALA A 129 13.10 1.54 -4.26
CA ALA A 129 13.34 1.93 -5.64
C ALA A 129 13.32 3.47 -5.79
N ALA A 130 12.47 4.17 -5.03
CA ALA A 130 12.40 5.62 -5.09
C ALA A 130 13.68 6.32 -4.60
N ILE A 131 14.42 5.69 -3.68
CA ILE A 131 15.66 6.20 -3.08
C ILE A 131 16.90 5.42 -3.55
N GLU A 132 16.81 4.68 -4.65
CA GLU A 132 17.88 3.75 -5.08
C GLU A 132 19.23 4.44 -5.32
N THR A 133 19.21 5.73 -5.64
CA THR A 133 20.41 6.56 -5.88
C THR A 133 20.90 7.29 -4.64
N ASP A 134 20.23 7.16 -3.49
CA ASP A 134 20.65 7.76 -2.24
C ASP A 134 21.92 7.07 -1.72
N PRO A 135 23.04 7.79 -1.54
CA PRO A 135 24.30 7.21 -1.08
C PRO A 135 24.21 6.54 0.31
N ILE A 136 23.21 6.89 1.12
CA ILE A 136 22.94 6.26 2.42
C ILE A 136 22.66 4.76 2.26
N LEU A 137 22.08 4.31 1.14
CA LEU A 137 21.77 2.89 0.94
C LEU A 137 23.02 2.00 0.99
N GLN A 138 24.18 2.51 0.57
CA GLN A 138 25.43 1.77 0.72
C GLN A 138 25.79 1.54 2.19
N CYS A 139 25.54 2.53 3.07
CA CYS A 139 25.73 2.39 4.51
C CYS A 139 24.75 1.37 5.11
N VAL A 140 23.50 1.39 4.66
CA VAL A 140 22.47 0.43 5.07
C VAL A 140 22.86 -1.00 4.68
N ASP A 141 23.32 -1.19 3.45
CA ASP A 141 23.73 -2.51 2.96
C ASP A 141 24.95 -3.02 3.73
N ASN A 142 25.96 -2.16 3.95
CA ASN A 142 27.13 -2.49 4.76
C ASN A 142 26.76 -2.87 6.22
N TYR A 143 25.74 -2.21 6.80
CA TYR A 143 25.25 -2.52 8.14
C TYR A 143 24.66 -3.93 8.23
N PHE A 144 23.79 -4.31 7.29
CA PHE A 144 23.20 -5.66 7.28
C PHE A 144 24.23 -6.73 6.92
N ASP A 145 25.17 -6.42 6.02
CA ASP A 145 26.31 -7.27 5.71
C ASP A 145 27.15 -7.57 6.95
N CYS A 146 27.46 -6.54 7.74
CA CYS A 146 28.21 -6.68 8.99
C CYS A 146 27.47 -7.59 9.98
N ILE A 147 26.18 -7.35 10.23
CA ILE A 147 25.39 -8.16 11.17
C ILE A 147 25.33 -9.63 10.73
N SER A 148 25.12 -9.87 9.43
CA SER A 148 25.06 -11.22 8.88
C SER A 148 26.40 -11.93 9.03
N LYS A 149 27.51 -11.30 8.67
CA LYS A 149 28.87 -11.88 8.78
C LYS A 149 29.29 -12.12 10.24
N THR A 150 28.92 -11.23 11.15
CA THR A 150 29.32 -11.33 12.57
C THR A 150 28.43 -12.27 13.37
N THR A 151 27.13 -12.34 13.08
CA THR A 151 26.16 -13.04 13.95
C THR A 151 25.36 -14.14 13.26
N GLY A 152 25.43 -14.25 11.92
CA GLY A 152 24.57 -15.12 11.12
C GLY A 152 23.09 -14.70 11.10
N ARG A 153 22.73 -13.59 11.76
CA ARG A 153 21.34 -13.10 11.80
C ARG A 153 21.01 -12.33 10.53
N GLN A 154 19.83 -12.59 9.97
CA GLN A 154 19.26 -11.80 8.89
C GLN A 154 17.77 -11.50 9.16
N PRO A 155 17.27 -10.33 8.74
CA PRO A 155 15.84 -10.04 8.74
C PRO A 155 15.05 -11.05 7.89
N ASN A 156 13.88 -11.46 8.36
CA ASN A 156 12.93 -12.26 7.57
C ASN A 156 12.38 -11.50 6.36
N ASN A 157 12.47 -10.17 6.37
CA ASN A 157 12.06 -9.30 5.28
C ASN A 157 13.08 -8.17 5.12
N MET A 158 13.91 -8.29 4.08
CA MET A 158 15.00 -7.35 3.84
C MET A 158 14.51 -5.97 3.39
N ALA A 159 13.42 -5.87 2.63
CA ALA A 159 12.89 -4.58 2.20
C ALA A 159 12.44 -3.72 3.40
N LYS A 160 11.66 -4.32 4.31
CA LYS A 160 11.25 -3.67 5.57
C LYS A 160 12.44 -3.28 6.44
N ALA A 161 13.47 -4.12 6.48
CA ALA A 161 14.65 -3.84 7.29
C ALA A 161 15.51 -2.70 6.69
N ARG A 162 15.73 -2.72 5.37
CA ARG A 162 16.49 -1.68 4.66
C ARG A 162 15.81 -0.32 4.74
N ILE A 163 14.50 -0.25 4.47
CA ILE A 163 13.81 1.04 4.56
C ILE A 163 13.83 1.60 5.98
N ARG A 164 13.69 0.75 7.01
CA ARG A 164 13.79 1.18 8.41
C ARG A 164 15.19 1.66 8.79
N ALA A 165 16.23 0.98 8.32
CA ALA A 165 17.61 1.42 8.55
C ALA A 165 17.90 2.76 7.86
N TRP A 166 17.41 2.95 6.62
CA TRP A 166 17.47 4.24 5.94
C TRP A 166 16.71 5.33 6.71
N LEU A 167 15.50 5.05 7.20
CA LEU A 167 14.71 5.98 8.02
C LEU A 167 15.42 6.35 9.32
N SER A 168 16.05 5.38 9.99
CA SER A 168 16.83 5.61 11.21
C SER A 168 18.12 6.42 11.00
N SER A 169 18.53 6.66 9.75
CA SER A 169 19.65 7.54 9.43
C SER A 169 19.24 8.99 9.15
N GLN A 170 17.94 9.28 9.07
CA GLN A 170 17.41 10.61 8.83
C GLN A 170 17.57 11.50 10.07
N ILE A 171 17.46 12.83 9.88
CA ILE A 171 17.62 13.84 10.95
C ILE A 171 16.71 13.51 12.16
N GLU A 172 15.45 13.17 11.90
CA GLU A 172 14.54 12.61 12.91
C GLU A 172 14.38 11.10 12.65
N PRO A 173 15.07 10.23 13.42
CA PRO A 173 15.28 8.82 13.08
C PRO A 173 14.18 7.87 13.60
N ASP A 174 13.16 8.39 14.26
CA ASP A 174 12.12 7.65 14.98
C ASP A 174 10.86 7.36 14.15
N LYS A 175 10.81 7.85 12.90
CA LYS A 175 9.65 7.74 12.02
C LYS A 175 9.55 6.37 11.35
N ARG A 176 8.34 5.82 11.34
CA ARG A 176 7.97 4.70 10.47
C ARG A 176 7.63 5.19 9.07
N LEU A 177 7.47 4.25 8.12
CA LEU A 177 7.33 4.58 6.71
C LEU A 177 6.17 5.55 6.42
N GLY A 178 5.01 5.27 7.02
CA GLY A 178 3.83 6.13 6.85
C GLY A 178 4.01 7.53 7.45
N GLU A 179 4.69 7.62 8.60
CA GLU A 179 5.00 8.89 9.26
C GLU A 179 6.04 9.69 8.46
N ALA A 180 7.06 9.00 7.93
CA ALA A 180 8.09 9.59 7.07
C ALA A 180 7.52 10.11 5.76
N ALA A 181 6.54 9.41 5.18
CA ALA A 181 5.78 9.87 4.02
C ALA A 181 5.08 11.21 4.34
N LYS A 182 4.41 11.31 5.49
CA LYS A 182 3.76 12.56 5.95
C LYS A 182 4.75 13.67 6.27
N ALA A 183 5.94 13.32 6.76
CA ALA A 183 7.02 14.26 7.05
C ALA A 183 7.80 14.72 5.79
N GLY A 184 7.45 14.22 4.60
CA GLY A 184 8.07 14.64 3.34
C GLY A 184 9.43 14.01 3.06
N TYR A 185 9.76 12.87 3.69
CA TYR A 185 11.05 12.20 3.49
C TYR A 185 11.13 11.47 2.15
N LEU A 186 9.99 11.03 1.61
CA LEU A 186 9.96 10.26 0.38
C LEU A 186 10.06 11.19 -0.85
N PRO A 187 10.93 10.86 -1.83
CA PRO A 187 11.12 11.68 -3.01
C PRO A 187 9.96 11.44 -3.98
N TRP A 188 8.83 12.11 -3.77
CA TRP A 188 7.62 11.86 -4.54
C TRP A 188 7.80 12.02 -6.05
N ASP A 189 8.74 12.83 -6.52
CA ASP A 189 9.07 13.00 -7.94
C ASP A 189 9.79 11.80 -8.57
N SER A 190 10.22 10.82 -7.77
CA SER A 190 10.83 9.60 -8.29
C SER A 190 9.87 8.81 -9.17
N HIS A 191 10.39 8.31 -10.28
CA HIS A 191 9.65 7.52 -11.26
C HIS A 191 9.11 6.20 -10.67
N ALA A 192 9.70 5.70 -9.58
CA ALA A 192 9.23 4.54 -8.84
C ALA A 192 7.77 4.69 -8.37
N PHE A 193 7.32 5.92 -8.08
CA PHE A 193 5.94 6.19 -7.66
C PHE A 193 4.95 6.34 -8.83
N ASN A 194 5.40 6.34 -10.09
CA ASN A 194 4.51 6.63 -11.24
C ASN A 194 3.33 5.67 -11.32
N GLY A 195 3.54 4.36 -11.09
CA GLY A 195 2.46 3.38 -11.07
C GLY A 195 1.41 3.67 -10.01
N LEU A 196 1.84 4.04 -8.79
CA LEU A 196 0.94 4.44 -7.71
C LEU A 196 0.19 5.73 -8.03
N LYS A 197 0.89 6.75 -8.55
CA LYS A 197 0.26 8.02 -8.93
C LYS A 197 -0.81 7.81 -9.99
N SER A 198 -0.51 7.05 -11.05
CA SER A 198 -1.48 6.74 -12.11
C SER A 198 -2.67 5.95 -11.58
N PHE A 199 -2.46 4.99 -10.67
CA PHE A 199 -3.54 4.26 -10.03
C PHE A 199 -4.46 5.19 -9.22
N LEU A 200 -3.89 6.05 -8.36
CA LEU A 200 -4.68 6.96 -7.52
C LEU A 200 -5.45 8.00 -8.33
N GLN A 201 -4.87 8.50 -9.43
CA GLN A 201 -5.55 9.45 -10.32
C GLN A 201 -6.70 8.81 -11.11
N ALA A 202 -6.67 7.50 -11.31
CA ALA A 202 -7.70 6.74 -12.01
C ALA A 202 -8.85 6.26 -11.11
N LEU A 203 -8.72 6.39 -9.78
CA LEU A 203 -9.81 6.14 -8.84
C LEU A 203 -10.90 7.20 -8.96
#